data_AF-A0A6S7IQB6-F1
#
_entry.id   AF-A0A6S7IQB6-F1
#
_cell.length_a   1.000
_cell.length_b   1.000
_cell.length_c   1.000
_cell.angle_alpha   90.00
_cell.angle_beta   90.00
_cell.angle_gamma   90.00
#
_symmetry.space_group_name_H-M   'P 1'
#
loop_
_entity.id
_entity.type
_entity.pdbx_description
1 polymer ?
#
loop_
_entity_poly.entity_id
_entity_poly.type
_entity_poly.pdbx_seq_one_letter_code
_entity_poly.pdbx_strand_id
1 'polypeptide(L)'
;MAYKRHKNYVNNLIKSTKAEYFKTKLGNTKNSYDSWQTINSLLNKKSKTTEVNQLKMDNRVITGDQNIAACFNDYFATIGSKLAENITENGADPLRLVSPIKNDFCFKNINASELSDTLAQIKTKKSPGID
;
A
#
# COMPACT_ATOMS: atom_id res chain seq x y z
N MET A 1 -16.74 -10.81 -47.95
CA MET A 1 -16.77 -9.35 -47.66
C MET A 1 -17.69 -9.00 -46.47
N ALA A 2 -18.95 -9.44 -46.44
CA ALA A 2 -19.92 -9.09 -45.38
C ALA A 2 -19.46 -9.50 -43.96
N TYR A 3 -18.99 -10.74 -43.77
CA TYR A 3 -18.48 -11.21 -42.48
C TYR A 3 -17.35 -10.34 -41.91
N LYS A 4 -16.34 -9.98 -42.73
CA LYS A 4 -15.23 -9.12 -42.30
C LYS A 4 -15.73 -7.74 -41.84
N ARG A 5 -16.70 -7.15 -42.55
CA ARG A 5 -17.30 -5.86 -42.16
C ARG A 5 -18.03 -5.95 -40.83
N HIS A 6 -18.87 -6.96 -40.64
CA HIS A 6 -19.60 -7.13 -39.38
C HIS A 6 -18.66 -7.46 -38.21
N LYS A 7 -17.66 -8.32 -38.42
CA LYS A 7 -16.61 -8.59 -37.43
C LYS A 7 -15.88 -7.32 -37.02
N ASN A 8 -15.48 -6.49 -37.98
CA ASN A 8 -14.77 -5.23 -37.70
C ASN A 8 -15.67 -4.23 -36.97
N TYR A 9 -16.93 -4.10 -37.39
CA TYR A 9 -17.91 -3.26 -36.72
C TYR A 9 -18.10 -3.66 -35.25
N VAL A 10 -18.36 -4.95 -34.99
CA VAL A 10 -18.55 -5.48 -33.63
C VAL A 10 -17.30 -5.28 -32.79
N ASN A 11 -16.10 -5.56 -33.33
CA ASN A 11 -14.84 -5.33 -32.61
C ASN A 11 -14.63 -3.86 -32.24
N ASN A 12 -14.94 -2.94 -33.17
CA ASN A 12 -14.82 -1.51 -32.91
C ASN A 12 -15.84 -1.05 -31.86
N LEU A 13 -17.08 -1.55 -31.95
CA LEU A 13 -18.12 -1.26 -30.98
C LEU A 13 -17.74 -1.77 -29.57
N ILE A 14 -17.19 -2.98 -29.46
CA ILE A 14 -16.70 -3.51 -28.17
C ILE A 14 -15.56 -2.65 -27.61
N LYS A 15 -14.64 -2.18 -28.46
CA LYS A 15 -13.53 -1.33 -28.02
C LYS A 15 -14.03 0.03 -27.52
N SER A 16 -14.89 0.71 -28.29
CA SER A 16 -15.38 2.04 -27.93
C SER A 16 -16.25 1.99 -26.67
N THR A 17 -17.16 1.03 -26.57
CA THR A 17 -18.05 0.87 -25.40
C THR A 17 -17.26 0.56 -24.13
N LYS A 18 -16.24 -0.31 -24.20
CA LYS A 18 -15.35 -0.58 -23.05
C LYS A 18 -14.57 0.67 -22.63
N ALA A 19 -14.01 1.42 -23.59
CA ALA A 19 -13.26 2.62 -23.29
C ALA A 19 -14.14 3.67 -22.58
N GLU A 20 -15.35 3.90 -23.09
CA GLU A 20 -16.29 4.85 -22.50
C GLU A 20 -16.71 4.43 -21.09
N TYR A 21 -17.07 3.16 -20.89
CA TYR A 21 -17.43 2.64 -19.56
C TYR A 21 -16.37 2.92 -18.50
N PHE A 22 -15.09 2.58 -18.78
CA PHE A 22 -14.02 2.78 -17.80
C PHE A 22 -13.66 4.26 -17.63
N LYS A 23 -13.79 5.08 -18.67
CA LYS A 23 -13.61 6.54 -18.58
C LYS A 23 -14.65 7.16 -17.64
N THR A 24 -15.93 6.86 -17.85
CA THR A 24 -17.01 7.33 -16.97
C THR A 24 -16.83 6.83 -15.54
N LYS A 25 -16.48 5.56 -15.37
CA LYS A 25 -16.27 4.96 -14.04
C LYS A 25 -15.13 5.63 -13.27
N LEU A 26 -13.99 5.88 -13.93
CA LEU A 26 -12.86 6.58 -13.31
C LEU A 26 -13.19 8.04 -12.97
N GLY A 27 -13.91 8.75 -13.85
CA GLY A 27 -14.36 10.13 -13.61
C GLY A 27 -15.29 10.28 -12.39
N ASN A 28 -15.98 9.21 -12.00
CA ASN A 28 -16.90 9.19 -10.86
C ASN A 28 -16.28 8.67 -9.54
N THR A 29 -14.97 8.40 -9.50
CA THR A 29 -14.31 7.89 -8.28
C THR A 29 -14.10 8.99 -7.25
N LYS A 30 -14.34 8.70 -5.96
CA LYS A 30 -14.30 9.69 -4.87
C LYS A 30 -12.92 9.79 -4.21
N ASN A 31 -12.11 8.74 -4.31
CA ASN A 31 -10.82 8.63 -3.66
C ASN A 31 -9.89 7.72 -4.49
N SER A 32 -8.60 7.73 -4.16
CA SER A 32 -7.58 6.94 -4.85
C SER A 32 -7.85 5.43 -4.78
N TYR A 33 -8.43 4.94 -3.68
CA TYR A 33 -8.76 3.52 -3.52
C TYR A 33 -9.77 3.05 -4.58
N ASP A 34 -10.85 3.80 -4.81
CA ASP A 34 -11.89 3.49 -5.79
C ASP A 34 -11.34 3.51 -7.24
N SER A 35 -10.42 4.44 -7.53
CA SER A 35 -9.72 4.51 -8.82
C SER A 35 -8.87 3.26 -9.03
N TRP A 36 -8.10 2.85 -8.02
CA TRP A 36 -7.26 1.65 -8.09
C TRP A 36 -8.06 0.35 -8.21
N GLN A 37 -9.22 0.24 -7.54
CA GLN A 37 -10.12 -0.90 -7.75
C GLN A 37 -10.59 -0.98 -9.20
N THR A 38 -10.95 0.16 -9.80
CA THR A 38 -11.39 0.23 -11.19
C THR A 38 -10.28 -0.15 -12.16
N ILE A 39 -9.04 0.32 -11.92
CA ILE A 39 -7.86 -0.04 -12.71
C ILE A 39 -7.55 -1.53 -12.58
N ASN A 40 -7.58 -2.09 -11.36
CA ASN A 40 -7.31 -3.51 -11.15
C ASN A 40 -8.34 -4.41 -11.85
N SER A 41 -9.61 -4.00 -11.86
CA SER A 41 -10.67 -4.66 -12.63
C SER A 41 -10.38 -4.61 -14.15
N LEU A 42 -9.95 -3.46 -14.67
CA LEU A 42 -9.56 -3.31 -16.09
C LEU A 42 -8.39 -4.22 -16.46
N LEU A 43 -7.36 -4.29 -15.60
CA LEU A 43 -6.18 -5.12 -15.80
C LEU A 43 -6.45 -6.62 -15.56
N ASN A 44 -7.68 -7.00 -15.19
CA ASN A 44 -8.05 -8.34 -14.75
C ASN A 44 -7.09 -8.88 -13.66
N LYS A 45 -6.54 -7.97 -12.85
CA LYS A 45 -5.73 -8.30 -11.68
C LYS A 45 -6.69 -8.71 -10.57
N LYS A 46 -7.12 -9.97 -10.60
CA LYS A 46 -7.71 -10.58 -9.39
C LYS A 46 -6.62 -10.57 -8.32
N SER A 47 -6.98 -10.15 -7.09
CA SER A 47 -6.09 -10.34 -5.95
C SER A 47 -5.80 -11.83 -5.85
N LYS A 48 -4.58 -12.23 -6.19
CA LYS A 48 -4.11 -13.57 -5.86
C LYS A 48 -3.89 -13.56 -4.37
N THR A 49 -4.77 -14.22 -3.63
CA THR A 49 -4.48 -14.59 -2.25
C THR A 49 -3.42 -15.68 -2.34
N THR A 50 -2.18 -15.31 -2.05
CA THR A 50 -1.09 -16.26 -1.90
C THR A 50 -1.09 -16.69 -0.44
N GLU A 51 -1.47 -17.94 -0.19
CA GLU A 51 -1.36 -18.55 1.12
C GLU A 51 0.04 -19.12 1.31
N VAL A 52 0.66 -18.80 2.44
CA VAL A 52 1.97 -19.32 2.79
C VAL A 52 1.77 -20.66 3.48
N ASN A 53 1.85 -21.74 2.72
CA ASN A 53 1.63 -23.10 3.21
C ASN A 53 2.87 -23.72 3.88
N GLN A 54 4.06 -23.18 3.59
CA GLN A 54 5.30 -23.66 4.16
C GLN A 54 6.38 -22.57 4.16
N LEU A 55 7.30 -22.67 5.13
CA LEU A 55 8.54 -21.89 5.17
C LEU A 55 9.74 -22.85 5.07
N LYS A 56 10.79 -22.41 4.37
CA LYS A 56 12.08 -23.11 4.35
C LYS A 56 13.12 -22.24 5.04
N MET A 57 13.63 -22.71 6.18
CA MET A 57 14.64 -22.04 6.99
C MET A 57 15.64 -23.08 7.49
N ASP A 58 16.94 -22.80 7.35
CA ASP A 58 18.02 -23.63 7.92
C ASP A 58 17.88 -25.13 7.66
N ASN A 59 17.64 -25.52 6.40
CA ASN A 59 17.35 -26.89 5.96
C ASN A 59 16.12 -27.57 6.56
N ARG A 60 15.24 -26.83 7.26
CA ARG A 60 13.97 -27.30 7.79
C ARG A 60 12.81 -26.77 6.98
N VAL A 61 11.77 -27.60 6.84
CA VAL A 61 10.48 -27.21 6.28
C VAL A 61 9.50 -27.05 7.43
N ILE A 62 8.99 -25.85 7.62
CA ILE A 62 7.99 -25.52 8.63
C ILE A 62 6.63 -25.43 7.94
N THR A 63 5.65 -26.15 8.47
CA THR A 63 4.26 -26.14 7.99
C THR A 63 3.29 -25.89 9.15
N GLY A 64 2.06 -25.52 8.80
CA GLY A 64 0.99 -25.23 9.74
C GLY A 64 0.96 -23.76 10.18
N ASP A 65 -0.24 -23.18 10.16
CA ASP A 65 -0.45 -21.73 10.27
C ASP A 65 0.11 -21.14 11.56
N GLN A 66 -0.07 -21.83 12.70
CA GLN A 66 0.45 -21.38 13.99
C GLN A 66 1.98 -21.34 14.03
N ASN A 67 2.63 -22.37 13.49
CA ASN A 67 4.09 -22.44 13.47
C ASN A 67 4.66 -21.38 12.51
N ILE A 68 4.04 -21.21 11.34
CA ILE A 68 4.41 -20.19 10.37
C ILE A 68 4.27 -18.78 10.97
N ALA A 69 3.15 -18.52 11.66
CA ALA A 69 2.93 -17.25 12.35
C ALA A 69 3.97 -17.01 13.46
N ALA A 70 4.29 -18.03 14.25
CA ALA A 70 5.30 -17.94 15.29
C ALA A 70 6.68 -17.63 14.71
N CYS A 71 7.07 -18.28 13.61
CA CYS A 71 8.33 -18.01 12.91
C CYS A 71 8.39 -16.59 12.34
N PHE A 72 7.30 -16.09 11.76
CA PHE A 72 7.27 -14.69 11.31
C PHE A 72 7.39 -13.72 12.48
N ASN A 73 6.67 -13.96 13.58
CA ASN A 73 6.75 -13.12 14.76
C ASN A 73 8.18 -13.06 15.32
N ASP A 74 8.82 -14.21 15.49
CA ASP A 74 10.20 -14.29 15.97
C ASP A 74 11.18 -13.58 15.03
N TYR A 75 11.05 -13.82 13.72
CA TYR A 75 11.92 -13.17 12.73
C TYR A 75 11.78 -11.64 12.77
N PHE A 76 10.56 -11.11 12.65
CA PHE A 76 10.35 -9.66 12.57
C PHE A 76 10.59 -8.95 13.90
N ALA A 77 10.37 -9.60 15.04
CA ALA A 77 10.71 -9.05 16.35
C ALA A 77 12.22 -8.98 16.58
N THR A 78 12.99 -9.94 16.04
CA THR A 78 14.43 -10.08 16.37
C THR A 78 15.38 -9.56 15.29
N ILE A 79 14.95 -9.44 14.03
CA ILE A 79 15.86 -9.07 12.93
C ILE A 79 16.48 -7.68 13.11
N GLY A 80 15.75 -6.74 13.71
CA GLY A 80 16.28 -5.40 14.00
C GLY A 80 17.47 -5.45 14.96
N SER A 81 17.33 -6.13 16.09
CA SER A 81 18.39 -6.30 17.08
C SER A 81 19.58 -7.08 16.51
N LYS A 82 19.32 -8.19 15.80
CA LYS A 82 20.36 -8.99 15.15
C LYS A 82 21.17 -8.17 14.14
N LEU A 83 20.52 -7.32 13.36
CA LEU A 83 21.22 -6.44 12.42
C LEU A 83 22.02 -5.37 13.17
N ALA A 84 21.44 -4.75 14.20
CA ALA A 84 22.12 -3.73 15.00
C ALA A 84 23.41 -4.25 15.66
N GLU A 85 23.40 -5.48 16.20
CA GLU A 85 24.58 -6.13 16.77
C GLU A 85 25.73 -6.32 15.76
N ASN A 86 25.41 -6.45 14.46
CA ASN A 86 26.40 -6.62 13.39
C ASN A 86 26.87 -5.29 12.78
N ILE A 87 26.25 -4.16 13.14
CA ILE A 87 26.71 -2.84 12.69
C ILE A 87 27.93 -2.46 13.54
N THR A 88 29.11 -2.44 12.92
CA THR A 88 30.32 -1.92 13.55
C THR A 88 30.18 -0.42 13.79
N GLU A 89 30.27 0.01 15.05
CA GLU A 89 30.34 1.43 15.40
C GLU A 89 31.61 2.06 14.83
N ASN A 90 31.53 2.66 13.66
CA ASN A 90 32.67 3.32 13.03
C ASN A 90 32.99 4.69 13.66
N GLY A 91 32.39 5.03 14.81
CA GLY A 91 32.61 6.29 15.54
C GLY A 91 32.32 7.57 14.75
N ALA A 92 31.83 7.44 13.53
CA ALA A 92 31.56 8.54 12.63
C ALA A 92 30.23 9.17 13.04
N ASP A 93 30.28 10.43 13.46
CA ASP A 93 29.09 11.23 13.72
C ASP A 93 28.15 11.21 12.49
N PRO A 94 26.94 10.64 12.60
CA PRO A 94 25.97 10.57 11.50
C PRO A 94 25.62 11.95 10.93
N LEU A 95 25.74 13.01 11.74
CA LEU A 95 25.46 14.38 11.32
C LEU A 95 26.49 14.91 10.33
N ARG A 96 27.66 14.27 10.18
CA ARG A 96 28.64 14.63 9.14
C ARG A 96 28.11 14.43 7.72
N LEU A 97 27.14 13.55 7.53
CA LEU A 97 26.50 13.30 6.23
C LEU A 97 25.35 14.27 5.94
N VAL A 98 24.94 15.07 6.93
CA VAL A 98 23.82 15.99 6.82
C VAL A 98 24.37 17.42 6.77
N SER A 99 24.17 18.08 5.64
CA SER A 99 24.45 19.52 5.55
C SER A 99 23.48 20.29 6.45
N PRO A 100 23.96 21.29 7.23
CA PRO A 100 23.08 22.15 8.00
C PRO A 100 22.03 22.80 7.08
N ILE A 101 20.76 22.55 7.38
CA ILE A 101 19.65 23.12 6.63
C ILE A 101 19.38 24.51 7.23
N LYS A 102 19.29 25.54 6.38
CA LYS A 102 19.02 26.92 6.81
C LYS A 102 17.54 27.22 7.10
N ASN A 103 16.68 26.22 6.99
CA ASN A 103 15.24 26.38 7.17
C ASN A 103 14.85 25.78 8.51
N ASP A 104 14.24 26.61 9.36
CA ASP A 104 13.68 26.16 10.61
C ASP A 104 12.30 25.54 10.36
N PHE A 105 12.08 24.36 10.92
CA PHE A 105 10.75 23.78 11.02
C PHE A 105 10.09 24.32 12.29
N CYS A 106 9.14 25.24 12.11
CA CYS A 106 8.35 25.79 13.21
C CYS A 106 6.91 25.32 13.07
N PHE A 107 6.35 24.80 14.17
CA PHE A 107 4.90 24.58 14.24
C PHE A 107 4.18 25.93 14.22
N LYS A 108 3.12 26.02 13.43
CA LYS A 108 2.22 27.16 13.50
C LYS A 108 1.42 27.08 14.81
N ASN A 109 1.18 28.22 15.42
CA ASN A 109 0.32 28.29 16.57
C ASN A 109 -1.12 27.92 16.14
N ILE A 110 -1.72 26.95 16.82
CA ILE A 110 -3.06 26.46 16.49
C ILE A 110 -4.11 27.31 17.22
N ASN A 111 -5.21 27.64 16.54
CA ASN A 111 -6.33 28.32 17.18
C ASN A 111 -7.43 27.33 17.59
N ALA A 112 -8.26 27.73 18.57
CA ALA A 112 -9.31 26.87 19.11
C ALA A 112 -10.37 26.48 18.06
N SER A 113 -10.62 27.34 17.07
CA SER A 113 -11.54 27.03 15.96
C SER A 113 -11.00 25.93 15.06
N GLU A 114 -9.74 26.00 14.64
CA GLU A 114 -9.07 24.98 13.81
C GLU A 114 -9.04 23.64 14.53
N LEU A 115 -8.77 23.64 15.83
CA LEU A 115 -8.81 22.42 16.66
C LEU A 115 -10.23 21.84 16.69
N SER A 116 -11.25 22.66 16.89
CA SER A 116 -12.65 22.21 16.95
C SER A 116 -13.10 21.63 15.60
N ASP A 117 -12.74 22.29 14.50
CA ASP A 117 -13.06 21.86 13.14
C ASP A 117 -12.35 20.54 12.78
N THR A 118 -11.09 20.36 13.20
CA THR A 118 -10.36 19.11 12.97
C THR A 118 -10.89 17.97 13.83
N LEU A 119 -11.24 18.22 15.09
CA LEU A 119 -11.88 17.23 15.96
C LEU A 119 -13.23 16.76 15.39
N ALA A 120 -14.03 17.68 14.84
CA ALA A 120 -15.30 17.33 14.20
C ALA A 120 -15.14 16.42 12.96
N GLN A 121 -13.97 16.43 12.32
CA GLN A 121 -13.66 15.60 11.16
C GLN A 121 -13.13 14.20 11.54
N ILE A 122 -12.85 13.94 12.82
CA ILE A 122 -12.37 12.63 13.27
C ILE A 122 -13.48 11.59 13.10
N LYS A 123 -13.13 10.49 12.41
CA LYS A 123 -14.06 9.38 12.19
C LYS A 123 -14.19 8.55 13.45
N THR A 124 -15.32 8.67 14.14
CA THR A 124 -15.62 7.97 15.41
C THR A 124 -15.79 6.45 15.28
N LYS A 125 -15.95 5.93 14.05
CA LYS A 125 -16.13 4.48 13.77
C LYS A 125 -14.84 3.83 13.27
N LYS A 126 -13.69 4.27 13.77
CA LYS A 126 -12.38 3.70 13.45
C LYS A 126 -11.75 3.13 14.72
N SER A 127 -10.97 2.05 14.54
CA SER A 127 -10.26 1.43 15.65
C SER A 127 -9.34 2.47 16.30
N PRO A 128 -9.33 2.57 17.64
CA PRO A 128 -8.40 3.42 18.36
C PRO A 128 -6.95 2.94 18.18
N GLY A 129 -5.99 3.84 18.40
CA GLY A 129 -4.57 3.50 18.49
C GLY A 129 -4.25 2.65 19.74
N ILE A 130 -3.02 2.17 19.82
CA ILE A 130 -2.52 1.24 20.85
C ILE A 130 -2.21 1.93 22.20
N ASP A 131 -3.08 2.80 22.70
CA ASP A 131 -2.85 3.58 23.94
C ASP A 131 -2.26 2.75 25.10
#